data_AF-A0A7J6UWG0-F1
#
_entry.id   AF-A0A7J6UWG0-F1
#
_cell.length_a   1.000
_cell.length_b   1.000
_cell.length_c   1.000
_cell.angle_alpha   90.00
_cell.angle_beta   90.00
_cell.angle_gamma   90.00
#
_symmetry.space_group_name_H-M   'P 1'
#
loop_
_entity.id
_entity.type
_entity.pdbx_description
1 polymer ?
#
loop_
_entity_poly.entity_id
_entity_poly.type
_entity_poly.pdbx_seq_one_letter_code
_entity_poly.pdbx_strand_id
1 'polypeptide(L)'
;MQSAEEFLVPVMLDAQKFRKSCQEIKWVSCPECRINFPDVKLSSGICTTCSLEKQRAKIPRMFSAANCMDPGIVPIELSRLSNLEQILVARIHPVMSVYRVKGQQHKYSGNVINFEQDVNLIATILPIKLADSSTILIVQRNGKHASKEFRVRREFSTPGYISMAFPALFPYGNEDLRQARPRQINHSEYFQYLMKFHDGRFAKDSRFRYFAWNS
;
A
#
# COMPACT_ATOMS: atom_id res chain seq x y z
N MET A 1 -39.13 -0.89 -27.16
CA MET A 1 -38.32 -1.31 -26.00
C MET A 1 -37.29 -2.30 -26.51
N GLN A 2 -36.04 -1.87 -26.72
CA GLN A 2 -34.96 -2.82 -26.95
C GLN A 2 -34.82 -3.69 -25.69
N SER A 3 -34.76 -5.01 -25.87
CA SER A 3 -34.77 -5.95 -24.75
C SER A 3 -33.46 -5.81 -23.96
N ALA A 4 -33.51 -6.05 -22.65
CA ALA A 4 -32.32 -6.00 -21.79
C ALA A 4 -31.18 -6.93 -22.28
N GLU A 5 -31.51 -7.95 -23.08
CA GLU A 5 -30.55 -8.86 -23.72
C GLU A 5 -29.66 -8.17 -24.76
N GLU A 6 -30.18 -7.24 -25.57
CA GLU A 6 -29.39 -6.54 -26.61
C GLU A 6 -28.27 -5.67 -26.01
N PHE A 7 -28.46 -5.17 -24.78
CA PHE A 7 -27.47 -4.35 -24.09
C PHE A 7 -26.48 -5.17 -23.24
N LEU A 8 -26.93 -6.28 -22.65
CA LEU A 8 -26.11 -7.08 -21.73
C LEU A 8 -25.12 -8.00 -22.44
N VAL A 9 -25.47 -8.53 -23.62
CA VAL A 9 -24.61 -9.47 -24.36
C VAL A 9 -23.25 -8.85 -24.75
N PRO A 10 -23.15 -7.63 -25.31
CA PRO A 10 -21.86 -7.01 -25.63
C PRO A 10 -20.97 -6.81 -24.39
N VAL A 11 -21.53 -6.36 -23.28
CA VAL A 11 -20.78 -6.13 -22.02
C VAL A 11 -20.20 -7.44 -21.49
N MET A 12 -20.98 -8.53 -21.55
CA MET A 12 -20.54 -9.86 -21.14
C MET A 12 -19.40 -10.39 -22.03
N LEU A 13 -19.48 -10.18 -23.35
CA LEU A 13 -18.44 -10.59 -24.29
C LEU A 13 -17.14 -9.80 -24.06
N ASP A 14 -17.23 -8.49 -23.82
CA ASP A 14 -16.05 -7.68 -23.54
C ASP A 14 -15.43 -8.03 -22.17
N ALA A 15 -16.26 -8.35 -21.17
CA ALA A 15 -15.77 -8.88 -19.90
C ALA A 15 -15.07 -10.24 -20.08
N GLN A 16 -15.56 -11.11 -20.96
CA GLN A 16 -14.90 -12.38 -21.30
C GLN A 16 -13.56 -12.17 -22.00
N LYS A 17 -13.51 -11.28 -23.01
CA LYS A 17 -12.25 -10.91 -23.69
C LYS A 17 -11.24 -10.36 -22.69
N PHE A 18 -11.65 -9.44 -21.82
CA PHE A 18 -10.78 -8.86 -20.79
C PHE A 18 -10.22 -9.94 -19.85
N ARG A 19 -11.07 -10.85 -19.36
CA ARG A 19 -10.63 -11.98 -18.51
C ARG A 19 -9.63 -12.87 -19.22
N LYS A 20 -9.88 -13.21 -20.49
CA LYS A 20 -8.96 -14.01 -21.31
C LYS A 20 -7.61 -13.31 -21.46
N SER A 21 -7.62 -12.01 -21.81
CA SER A 21 -6.40 -11.21 -21.90
C SER A 21 -5.64 -11.18 -20.57
N CYS A 22 -6.33 -11.05 -19.42
CA CYS A 22 -5.69 -11.09 -18.10
C CYS A 22 -5.06 -12.45 -17.77
N GLN A 23 -5.67 -13.56 -18.20
CA GLN A 23 -5.15 -14.91 -17.98
C GLN A 23 -3.92 -15.21 -18.83
N GLU A 24 -3.84 -14.63 -20.02
CA GLU A 24 -2.73 -14.81 -20.95
C GLU A 24 -1.50 -13.94 -20.59
N ILE A 25 -1.60 -13.06 -19.59
CA ILE A 25 -0.48 -12.23 -19.14
C ILE A 25 0.64 -13.13 -18.61
N LYS A 26 1.78 -13.10 -19.29
CA LYS A 26 2.99 -13.77 -18.85
C LYS A 26 3.68 -12.96 -17.75
N TRP A 27 3.66 -13.49 -16.54
CA TRP A 27 4.36 -12.90 -15.40
C TRP A 27 5.84 -13.28 -15.40
N VAL A 28 6.70 -12.31 -15.11
CA VAL A 28 8.15 -12.49 -15.07
C VAL A 28 8.68 -12.02 -13.73
N SER A 29 9.46 -12.88 -13.08
CA SER A 29 10.03 -12.63 -11.76
C SER A 29 11.55 -12.53 -11.78
N CYS A 30 12.11 -11.60 -11.00
CA CYS A 30 13.55 -11.48 -10.79
C CYS A 30 13.92 -12.05 -9.42
N PRO A 31 14.87 -12.99 -9.30
CA PRO A 31 15.25 -13.57 -8.00
C PRO A 31 16.00 -12.59 -7.09
N GLU A 32 16.73 -11.64 -7.66
CA GLU A 32 17.57 -10.70 -6.90
C GLU A 32 16.73 -9.63 -6.19
N CYS A 33 15.85 -8.95 -6.92
CA CYS A 33 15.01 -7.91 -6.36
C CYS A 33 13.59 -8.35 -6.01
N ARG A 34 13.20 -9.59 -6.36
CA ARG A 34 11.88 -10.16 -6.11
C ARG A 34 10.73 -9.28 -6.60
N ILE A 35 10.93 -8.62 -7.73
CA ILE A 35 9.82 -8.06 -8.50
C ILE A 35 9.16 -9.19 -9.31
N ASN A 36 7.84 -9.12 -9.45
CA ASN A 36 7.06 -9.97 -10.35
C ASN A 36 6.12 -9.09 -11.16
N PHE A 37 6.43 -8.88 -12.44
CA PHE A 37 5.64 -8.00 -13.29
C PHE A 37 5.81 -8.38 -14.78
N PRO A 38 4.79 -8.20 -15.63
CA PRO A 38 4.84 -8.68 -17.02
C PRO A 38 5.92 -7.99 -17.86
N ASP A 39 6.16 -6.71 -17.62
CA ASP A 39 7.11 -5.90 -18.41
C ASP A 39 8.58 -6.08 -17.98
N VAL A 40 8.87 -7.00 -17.06
CA VAL A 40 10.24 -7.23 -16.59
C VAL A 40 11.03 -8.00 -17.64
N LYS A 41 12.08 -7.37 -18.16
CA LYS A 41 13.04 -8.01 -19.07
C LYS A 41 14.15 -8.65 -18.26
N LEU A 42 14.37 -9.95 -18.47
CA LEU A 42 15.48 -10.69 -17.88
C LEU A 42 16.64 -10.80 -18.87
N SER A 43 17.86 -10.61 -18.38
CA SER A 43 19.11 -10.93 -19.07
C SER A 43 19.92 -11.82 -18.13
N SER A 44 20.32 -13.00 -18.61
CA SER A 44 21.05 -14.00 -17.80
C SER A 44 20.36 -14.36 -16.46
N GLY A 45 19.02 -14.45 -16.47
CA GLY A 45 18.22 -14.86 -15.30
C GLY A 45 17.88 -13.75 -14.30
N ILE A 46 18.34 -12.51 -14.50
CA ILE A 46 18.06 -11.36 -13.62
C ILE A 46 17.52 -10.17 -14.42
N CYS A 47 16.79 -9.26 -13.78
CA CYS A 47 16.22 -8.10 -14.49
C CYS A 47 17.30 -7.11 -14.97
N THR A 48 17.01 -6.35 -16.03
CA THR A 48 17.94 -5.35 -16.59
C THR A 48 18.50 -4.41 -15.53
N THR A 49 17.67 -3.92 -14.60
CA THR A 49 18.11 -3.05 -13.50
C THR A 49 19.14 -3.74 -12.62
N CYS A 50 18.89 -4.97 -12.19
CA CYS A 50 19.86 -5.75 -11.43
C CYS A 50 21.11 -6.04 -12.27
N SER A 51 20.97 -6.40 -13.53
CA SER A 51 22.12 -6.69 -14.41
C SER A 51 23.07 -5.49 -14.57
N LEU A 52 22.52 -4.28 -14.72
CA LEU A 52 23.29 -3.04 -14.90
C LEU A 52 23.93 -2.53 -13.60
N GLU A 53 23.36 -2.88 -12.45
CA GLU A 53 23.93 -2.55 -11.17
C GLU A 53 25.21 -3.34 -10.92
N LYS A 54 26.34 -2.71 -11.28
CA LYS A 54 27.67 -3.21 -10.92
C LYS A 54 27.75 -3.33 -9.40
N GLN A 55 27.80 -4.56 -8.91
CA GLN A 55 28.09 -4.84 -7.51
C GLN A 55 29.51 -4.33 -7.22
N ARG A 56 29.61 -3.11 -6.69
CA ARG A 56 30.87 -2.62 -6.12
C ARG A 56 30.99 -3.28 -4.75
N ALA A 57 32.20 -3.69 -4.36
CA ALA A 57 32.46 -4.46 -3.15
C ALA A 57 31.90 -3.87 -1.82
N LYS A 58 31.41 -2.63 -1.82
CA LYS A 58 30.86 -1.94 -0.64
C LYS A 58 29.43 -1.39 -0.82
N ILE A 59 28.80 -1.55 -1.98
CA ILE A 59 27.46 -0.98 -2.25
C ILE A 59 26.52 -2.09 -2.72
N PRO A 60 25.49 -2.45 -1.93
CA PRO A 60 24.52 -3.47 -2.31
C PRO A 60 23.66 -3.04 -3.51
N ARG A 61 22.96 -4.01 -4.10
CA ARG A 61 21.92 -3.73 -5.10
C ARG A 61 20.81 -2.89 -4.48
N MET A 62 20.23 -1.99 -5.27
CA MET A 62 19.25 -1.01 -4.79
C MET A 62 18.04 -1.65 -4.12
N PHE A 63 17.47 -2.67 -4.74
CA PHE A 63 16.31 -3.39 -4.24
C PHE A 63 16.72 -4.80 -3.80
N SER A 64 17.51 -4.88 -2.73
CA SER A 64 17.94 -6.15 -2.16
C SER A 64 17.83 -6.15 -0.64
N ALA A 65 17.81 -7.33 -0.03
CA ALA A 65 17.84 -7.47 1.43
C ALA A 65 19.05 -6.75 2.04
N ALA A 66 20.21 -6.79 1.38
CA ALA A 66 21.42 -6.10 1.82
C ALA A 66 21.30 -4.56 1.82
N ASN A 67 20.32 -4.00 1.10
CA ASN A 67 19.99 -2.57 1.13
C ASN A 67 18.71 -2.27 1.94
N CYS A 68 18.29 -3.19 2.82
CA CYS A 68 17.04 -3.07 3.60
C CYS A 68 15.82 -2.84 2.70
N MET A 69 15.68 -3.65 1.63
CA MET A 69 14.53 -3.66 0.71
C MET A 69 13.88 -5.04 0.65
N ASP A 70 13.85 -5.76 1.77
CA ASP A 70 13.18 -7.04 1.91
C ASP A 70 12.18 -7.04 3.08
N PRO A 71 10.88 -6.79 2.83
CA PRO A 71 9.86 -6.77 3.89
C PRO A 71 9.62 -8.11 4.58
N GLY A 72 10.30 -9.17 4.14
CA GLY A 72 10.20 -10.51 4.69
C GLY A 72 8.83 -11.14 4.49
N ILE A 73 8.63 -12.30 5.11
CA ILE A 73 7.36 -13.05 5.07
C ILE A 73 6.37 -12.41 6.04
N VAL A 74 5.10 -12.26 5.63
CA VAL A 74 4.03 -11.85 6.55
C VAL A 74 3.72 -13.00 7.51
N PRO A 75 3.87 -12.82 8.84
CA PRO A 75 3.46 -13.80 9.83
C PRO A 75 1.95 -14.07 9.77
N ILE A 76 1.53 -15.27 10.17
CA ILE A 76 0.11 -15.70 10.13
C ILE A 76 -0.79 -14.79 10.97
N GLU A 77 -0.26 -14.24 12.05
CA GLU A 77 -0.93 -13.32 12.97
C GLU A 77 -1.33 -12.03 12.28
N LEU A 78 -0.50 -11.54 11.36
CA LEU A 78 -0.78 -10.32 10.59
C LEU A 78 -1.59 -10.62 9.34
N SER A 79 -1.38 -11.78 8.69
CA SER A 79 -2.09 -12.14 7.46
C SER A 79 -3.59 -12.41 7.69
N ARG A 80 -3.97 -12.79 8.91
CA ARG A 80 -5.38 -13.08 9.27
C ARG A 80 -6.18 -11.85 9.72
N LEU A 81 -5.54 -10.68 9.86
CA LEU A 81 -6.21 -9.47 10.31
C LEU A 81 -7.13 -8.93 9.21
N SER A 82 -8.38 -8.63 9.59
CA SER A 82 -9.29 -7.83 8.78
C SER A 82 -8.73 -6.42 8.54
N ASN A 83 -9.26 -5.72 7.55
CA ASN A 83 -8.86 -4.33 7.27
C ASN A 83 -8.99 -3.42 8.51
N LEU A 84 -10.02 -3.64 9.33
CA LEU A 84 -10.24 -2.87 10.56
C LEU A 84 -9.18 -3.22 11.62
N GLU A 85 -8.89 -4.50 11.83
CA GLU A 85 -7.86 -4.90 12.79
C GLU A 85 -6.47 -4.40 12.38
N GLN A 86 -6.14 -4.46 11.09
CA GLN A 86 -4.89 -3.89 10.58
C GLN A 86 -4.78 -2.39 10.86
N ILE A 87 -5.90 -1.65 10.77
CA ILE A 87 -5.97 -0.24 11.13
C ILE A 87 -5.73 -0.06 12.64
N LEU A 88 -6.34 -0.89 13.48
CA LEU A 88 -6.28 -0.77 14.95
C LEU A 88 -4.89 -1.11 15.52
N VAL A 89 -4.15 -2.02 14.89
CA VAL A 89 -2.78 -2.34 15.31
C VAL A 89 -1.71 -1.41 14.73
N ALA A 90 -2.08 -0.51 13.81
CA ALA A 90 -1.16 0.47 13.23
C ALA A 90 -0.86 1.58 14.26
N ARG A 91 0.42 1.98 14.36
CA ARG A 91 0.85 3.09 15.23
C ARG A 91 0.67 4.45 14.58
N ILE A 92 0.56 4.45 13.25
CA ILE A 92 0.18 5.61 12.47
C ILE A 92 -1.09 5.25 11.71
N HIS A 93 -2.06 6.16 11.71
CA HIS A 93 -3.30 6.02 10.99
C HIS A 93 -3.35 7.02 9.82
N PRO A 94 -3.03 6.59 8.58
CA PRO A 94 -3.22 7.42 7.39
C PRO A 94 -4.71 7.61 7.11
N VAL A 95 -5.18 8.83 7.24
CA VAL A 95 -6.53 9.24 6.90
C VAL A 95 -6.56 9.74 5.47
N MET A 96 -7.41 9.10 4.68
CA MET A 96 -7.63 9.38 3.27
C MET A 96 -9.07 9.83 3.08
N SER A 97 -9.29 10.85 2.25
CA SER A 97 -10.65 11.31 1.96
C SER A 97 -11.30 10.44 0.89
N VAL A 98 -12.38 9.76 1.28
CA VAL A 98 -13.19 8.91 0.41
C VAL A 98 -14.52 9.58 0.10
N TYR A 99 -14.84 9.72 -1.18
CA TYR A 99 -16.07 10.33 -1.69
C TYR A 99 -16.92 9.27 -2.36
N ARG A 100 -18.23 9.27 -2.10
CA ARG A 100 -19.18 8.49 -2.91
C ARG A 100 -19.54 9.31 -4.14
N VAL A 101 -19.29 8.76 -5.32
CA VAL A 101 -19.68 9.37 -6.59
C VAL A 101 -21.00 8.78 -7.09
N LYS A 102 -21.62 9.41 -8.08
CA LYS A 102 -22.87 8.91 -8.70
C LYS A 102 -22.65 7.47 -9.17
N GLY A 103 -23.63 6.59 -8.94
CA GLY A 103 -23.55 5.19 -9.34
C GLY A 103 -22.87 4.25 -8.33
N GLN A 104 -22.91 4.55 -7.03
CA GLN A 104 -22.41 3.69 -5.95
C GLN A 104 -20.89 3.43 -5.93
N GLN A 105 -20.12 4.13 -6.76
CA GLN A 105 -18.66 4.00 -6.77
C GLN A 105 -18.03 4.91 -5.71
N HIS A 106 -16.81 4.56 -5.30
CA HIS A 106 -15.98 5.35 -4.41
C HIS A 106 -14.82 5.98 -5.17
N LYS A 107 -14.57 7.27 -4.91
CA LYS A 107 -13.40 8.01 -5.37
C LYS A 107 -12.59 8.40 -4.14
N TYR A 108 -11.28 8.25 -4.21
CA TYR A 108 -10.37 8.83 -3.24
C TYR A 108 -9.78 10.13 -3.82
N SER A 109 -9.67 11.20 -3.02
CA SER A 109 -9.12 12.48 -3.49
C SER A 109 -8.56 13.30 -2.35
N GLY A 110 -7.51 14.09 -2.60
CA GLY A 110 -6.94 15.01 -1.63
C GLY A 110 -5.80 14.40 -0.81
N ASN A 111 -5.24 15.20 0.09
CA ASN A 111 -4.03 14.82 0.84
C ASN A 111 -4.30 13.68 1.82
N VAL A 112 -3.26 12.88 2.06
CA VAL A 112 -3.21 11.92 3.16
C VAL A 112 -2.78 12.64 4.43
N ILE A 113 -3.48 12.41 5.54
CA ILE A 113 -3.13 12.96 6.86
C ILE A 113 -2.73 11.82 7.78
N ASN A 114 -1.53 11.86 8.35
CA ASN A 114 -1.00 10.79 9.19
C ASN A 114 -1.17 11.14 10.69
N PHE A 115 -2.06 10.41 11.37
CA PHE A 115 -2.28 10.57 12.83
C PHE A 115 -1.52 9.52 13.63
N GLU A 116 -1.01 9.91 14.79
CA GLU A 116 -0.48 8.93 15.75
C GLU A 116 -1.64 8.17 16.41
N GLN A 117 -1.45 6.88 16.63
CA GLN A 117 -2.41 6.02 17.30
C GLN A 117 -1.73 5.29 18.46
N ASP A 118 -2.33 5.40 19.66
CA ASP A 118 -1.91 4.63 20.82
C ASP A 118 -2.53 3.24 20.78
N VAL A 119 -1.76 2.29 20.24
CA VAL A 119 -2.18 0.89 20.11
C VAL A 119 -2.37 0.23 21.48
N ASN A 120 -1.65 0.66 22.52
CA ASN A 120 -1.80 0.06 23.86
C ASN A 120 -3.16 0.40 24.46
N LEU A 121 -3.61 1.65 24.30
CA LEU A 121 -4.94 2.07 24.74
C LEU A 121 -6.03 1.23 24.06
N ILE A 122 -5.89 1.01 22.75
CA ILE A 122 -6.82 0.21 21.93
C ILE A 122 -6.84 -1.26 22.39
N ALA A 123 -5.67 -1.84 22.67
CA ALA A 123 -5.55 -3.26 23.02
C ALA A 123 -5.94 -3.56 24.48
N THR A 124 -5.88 -2.58 25.38
CA THR A 124 -6.06 -2.80 26.83
C THR A 124 -7.49 -2.56 27.32
N ILE A 125 -8.25 -1.68 26.67
CA ILE A 125 -9.60 -1.29 27.12
C ILE A 125 -10.62 -1.58 26.01
N LEU A 126 -11.42 -2.64 26.20
CA LEU A 126 -12.55 -2.98 25.33
C LEU A 126 -13.87 -2.87 26.10
N PRO A 127 -14.93 -2.26 25.53
CA PRO A 127 -14.98 -1.48 24.28
C PRO A 127 -14.41 -0.07 24.43
N ILE A 128 -13.70 0.41 23.40
CA ILE A 128 -13.14 1.78 23.35
C ILE A 128 -14.29 2.79 23.29
N LYS A 129 -14.23 3.82 24.14
CA LYS A 129 -15.17 4.95 24.04
C LYS A 129 -14.89 5.73 22.76
N LEU A 130 -15.93 6.07 22.02
CA LEU A 130 -15.82 6.83 20.76
C LEU A 130 -15.08 8.18 20.92
N ALA A 131 -15.15 8.81 22.09
CA ALA A 131 -14.41 10.03 22.38
C ALA A 131 -12.88 9.83 22.41
N ASP A 132 -12.43 8.60 22.72
CA ASP A 132 -11.04 8.21 22.90
C ASP A 132 -10.45 7.54 21.64
N SER A 133 -11.29 7.29 20.61
CA SER A 133 -10.85 6.70 19.34
C SER A 133 -10.36 7.78 18.36
N SER A 134 -9.12 7.64 17.87
CA SER A 134 -8.57 8.46 16.78
C SER A 134 -8.87 7.90 15.38
N THR A 135 -9.52 6.74 15.31
CA THR A 135 -9.41 5.83 14.15
C THR A 135 -10.37 6.16 13.01
N ILE A 136 -11.54 6.78 13.24
CA ILE A 136 -12.49 7.10 12.16
C ILE A 136 -13.22 8.42 12.46
N LEU A 137 -12.96 9.45 11.65
CA LEU A 137 -13.73 10.69 11.64
C LEU A 137 -14.77 10.64 10.52
N ILE A 138 -16.04 10.41 10.87
CA ILE A 138 -17.14 10.55 9.90
C ILE A 138 -17.55 12.02 9.88
N VAL A 139 -17.12 12.77 8.87
CA VAL A 139 -17.59 14.15 8.66
C VAL A 139 -18.94 14.10 7.93
N GLN A 140 -20.04 14.12 8.67
CA GLN A 140 -21.35 14.40 8.10
C GLN A 140 -21.50 15.92 7.91
N ARG A 141 -21.61 16.39 6.67
CA ARG A 141 -21.91 17.79 6.37
C ARG A 141 -23.40 18.07 6.62
N ASN A 142 -23.79 18.31 7.87
CA ASN A 142 -25.12 18.86 8.20
C ASN A 142 -24.94 19.98 9.25
N GLY A 143 -24.93 21.25 8.81
CA GLY A 143 -24.94 22.42 9.70
C GLY A 143 -23.65 22.65 10.52
N LYS A 144 -23.55 23.88 11.05
CA LYS A 144 -22.45 24.56 11.80
C LYS A 144 -21.06 23.89 11.83
N HIS A 145 -20.05 24.66 11.42
CA HIS A 145 -18.63 24.33 11.46
C HIS A 145 -18.18 23.87 12.86
N ALA A 146 -17.97 22.56 13.04
CA ALA A 146 -17.19 22.02 14.13
C ALA A 146 -15.73 21.87 13.67
N SER A 147 -14.80 22.54 14.34
CA SER A 147 -13.37 22.34 14.15
C SER A 147 -12.82 21.48 15.29
N LYS A 148 -11.93 20.53 14.95
CA LYS A 148 -11.13 19.78 15.91
C LYS A 148 -9.68 19.92 15.50
N GLU A 149 -8.82 20.28 16.45
CA GLU A 149 -7.38 20.35 16.22
C GLU A 149 -6.78 18.96 16.36
N PHE A 150 -5.86 18.62 15.46
CA PHE A 150 -5.20 17.33 15.47
C PHE A 150 -3.69 17.51 15.39
N ARG A 151 -2.95 16.68 16.13
CA ARG A 151 -1.51 16.54 15.95
C ARG A 151 -1.24 15.61 14.77
N VAL A 152 -0.66 16.17 13.72
CA VAL A 152 -0.33 15.44 12.49
C VAL A 152 1.18 15.25 12.42
N ARG A 153 1.65 14.03 12.15
CA ARG A 153 3.07 13.82 11.86
C ARG A 153 3.40 14.25 10.44
N ARG A 154 4.53 14.95 10.30
CA ARG A 154 5.13 15.18 8.99
C ARG A 154 5.75 13.88 8.48
N GLU A 155 5.22 13.41 7.36
CA GLU A 155 5.76 12.36 6.50
C GLU A 155 7.25 12.57 6.20
N PHE A 156 7.70 13.84 6.14
CA PHE A 156 9.07 14.18 5.79
C PHE A 156 10.11 14.05 6.91
N SER A 157 9.70 13.87 8.17
CA SER A 157 10.63 13.92 9.30
C SER A 157 10.56 12.72 10.25
N THR A 158 9.65 11.78 10.00
CA THR A 158 9.42 10.64 10.91
C THR A 158 10.01 9.36 10.33
N PRO A 159 11.08 8.80 10.89
CA PRO A 159 11.60 7.49 10.49
C PRO A 159 10.57 6.39 10.73
N GLY A 160 10.45 5.43 9.81
CA GLY A 160 9.57 4.27 10.00
C GLY A 160 8.08 4.58 9.85
N TYR A 161 7.70 5.75 9.31
CA TYR A 161 6.30 6.14 9.30
C TYR A 161 5.44 5.26 8.39
N ILE A 162 5.97 4.77 7.27
CA ILE A 162 5.25 3.86 6.35
C ILE A 162 5.07 2.51 7.02
N SER A 163 6.14 1.98 7.64
CA SER A 163 6.07 0.68 8.31
C SER A 163 5.16 0.70 9.54
N MET A 164 5.10 1.83 10.27
CA MET A 164 4.14 2.06 11.34
C MET A 164 2.69 2.23 10.87
N ALA A 165 2.50 2.75 9.66
CA ALA A 165 1.19 2.95 9.04
C ALA A 165 0.59 1.66 8.45
N PHE A 166 1.46 0.77 7.94
CA PHE A 166 1.07 -0.46 7.28
C PHE A 166 1.80 -1.68 7.86
N PRO A 167 1.63 -1.98 9.16
CA PRO A 167 2.38 -3.06 9.82
C PRO A 167 2.14 -4.44 9.20
N ALA A 168 0.96 -4.69 8.62
CA ALA A 168 0.68 -5.94 7.92
C ALA A 168 1.46 -6.10 6.59
N LEU A 169 1.91 -4.99 6.00
CA LEU A 169 2.73 -4.99 4.78
C LEU A 169 4.23 -4.99 5.11
N PHE A 170 4.60 -4.35 6.22
CA PHE A 170 5.97 -4.26 6.76
C PHE A 170 6.07 -4.94 8.14
N PRO A 171 5.97 -6.27 8.21
CA PRO A 171 5.82 -7.02 9.47
C PRO A 171 6.96 -6.83 10.47
N TYR A 172 8.17 -6.55 9.99
CA TYR A 172 9.36 -6.38 10.83
C TYR A 172 9.72 -4.92 11.08
N GLY A 173 8.91 -3.97 10.61
CA GLY A 173 9.15 -2.54 10.77
C GLY A 173 10.31 -1.97 9.91
N ASN A 174 10.97 -2.82 9.14
CA ASN A 174 12.09 -2.48 8.27
C ASN A 174 11.56 -1.94 6.91
N GLU A 175 12.47 -1.65 5.98
CA GLU A 175 12.22 -1.20 4.60
C GLU A 175 11.53 0.15 4.47
N ASP A 176 11.38 0.93 5.54
CA ASP A 176 10.77 2.25 5.43
C ASP A 176 11.58 3.15 4.47
N LEU A 177 10.88 3.98 3.68
CA LEU A 177 11.52 4.85 2.69
C LEU A 177 12.64 5.71 3.30
N ARG A 178 12.51 6.15 4.56
CA ARG A 178 13.49 7.00 5.25
C ARG A 178 14.46 6.23 6.13
N GLN A 179 14.42 4.90 6.12
CA GLN A 179 15.38 4.08 6.84
C GLN A 179 16.81 4.37 6.38
N ALA A 180 17.75 4.43 7.32
CA ALA A 180 19.17 4.50 7.01
C ALA A 180 19.57 3.26 6.19
N ARG A 181 20.12 3.48 4.99
CA ARG A 181 20.51 2.40 4.08
C ARG A 181 21.82 2.71 3.35
N PRO A 182 22.61 1.69 2.98
CA PRO A 182 23.85 1.88 2.24
C PRO A 182 23.68 2.61 0.90
N ARG A 183 22.54 2.40 0.22
CA ARG A 183 22.21 3.02 -1.06
C ARG A 183 20.83 3.64 -1.04
N GLN A 184 20.75 4.96 -1.15
CA GLN A 184 19.47 5.67 -1.11
C GLN A 184 18.57 5.37 -2.31
N ILE A 185 17.27 5.44 -2.07
CA ILE A 185 16.21 5.13 -3.03
C ILE A 185 15.29 6.35 -3.08
N ASN A 186 14.91 6.78 -4.27
CA ASN A 186 13.99 7.89 -4.40
C ASN A 186 12.53 7.44 -4.15
N HIS A 187 11.66 8.40 -3.86
CA HIS A 187 10.28 8.15 -3.47
C HIS A 187 9.50 7.35 -4.51
N SER A 188 9.59 7.75 -5.79
CA SER A 188 8.86 7.10 -6.89
C SER A 188 9.33 5.67 -7.11
N GLU A 189 10.65 5.46 -7.13
CA GLU A 189 11.28 4.14 -7.27
C GLU A 189 10.88 3.19 -6.15
N TYR A 190 10.82 3.69 -4.92
CA TYR A 190 10.41 2.93 -3.75
C TYR A 190 8.98 2.40 -3.87
N PHE A 191 8.01 3.26 -4.17
CA PHE A 191 6.62 2.83 -4.30
C PHE A 191 6.39 1.96 -5.54
N GLN A 192 7.03 2.29 -6.67
CA GLN A 192 6.97 1.44 -7.87
C GLN A 192 7.52 0.04 -7.60
N TYR A 193 8.61 -0.06 -6.84
CA TYR A 193 9.18 -1.34 -6.45
C TYR A 193 8.19 -2.16 -5.61
N LEU A 194 7.65 -1.58 -4.53
CA LEU A 194 6.71 -2.28 -3.65
C LEU A 194 5.44 -2.71 -4.40
N MET A 195 4.91 -1.87 -5.29
CA MET A 195 3.76 -2.21 -6.13
C MET A 195 4.03 -3.37 -7.11
N LYS A 196 5.29 -3.67 -7.41
CA LYS A 196 5.73 -4.79 -8.27
C LYS A 196 6.29 -5.96 -7.47
N PHE A 197 6.24 -5.91 -6.15
CA PHE A 197 6.82 -6.94 -5.29
C PHE A 197 6.14 -8.31 -5.49
N HIS A 198 6.92 -9.39 -5.42
CA HIS A 198 6.53 -10.70 -5.95
C HIS A 198 5.22 -11.31 -5.42
N ASP A 199 4.92 -11.11 -4.13
CA ASP A 199 3.70 -11.64 -3.51
C ASP A 199 2.45 -10.77 -3.72
N GLY A 200 2.63 -9.57 -4.29
CA GLY A 200 1.57 -8.63 -4.59
C GLY A 200 0.87 -8.05 -3.37
N ARG A 201 1.37 -8.21 -2.14
CA ARG A 201 0.69 -7.73 -0.92
C ARG A 201 0.41 -6.23 -0.96
N PHE A 202 1.39 -5.45 -1.42
CA PHE A 202 1.29 -4.00 -1.56
C PHE A 202 0.29 -3.59 -2.64
N ALA A 203 0.31 -4.29 -3.78
CA ALA A 203 -0.59 -4.01 -4.90
C ALA A 203 -2.05 -4.38 -4.59
N LYS A 204 -2.28 -5.39 -3.74
CA LYS A 204 -3.61 -5.83 -3.33
C LYS A 204 -4.22 -4.93 -2.25
N ASP A 205 -3.41 -4.33 -1.38
CA ASP A 205 -3.91 -3.41 -0.35
C ASP A 205 -4.44 -2.10 -1.00
N SER A 206 -5.72 -1.82 -0.80
CA SER A 206 -6.39 -0.66 -1.38
C SER A 206 -5.94 0.66 -0.77
N ARG A 207 -5.60 0.67 0.54
CA ARG A 207 -5.16 1.85 1.29
C ARG A 207 -3.73 2.20 0.92
N PHE A 208 -2.85 1.20 0.87
CA PHE A 208 -1.45 1.37 0.49
C PHE A 208 -1.33 1.90 -0.94
N ARG A 209 -2.15 1.41 -1.87
CA ARG A 209 -2.16 1.91 -3.26
C ARG A 209 -2.53 3.38 -3.35
N TYR A 210 -3.53 3.82 -2.58
CA TYR A 210 -3.88 5.23 -2.53
C TYR A 210 -2.77 6.06 -1.87
N PHE A 211 -2.26 5.59 -0.73
CA PHE A 211 -1.16 6.21 -0.01
C PHE A 211 0.06 6.41 -0.92
N ALA A 212 0.53 5.35 -1.58
CA ALA A 212 1.65 5.36 -2.50
C ALA A 212 1.53 6.36 -3.67
N TRP A 213 0.30 6.67 -4.09
CA TRP A 213 0.02 7.60 -5.18
C TRP A 213 -0.15 9.06 -4.73
N ASN A 214 -0.37 9.29 -3.43
CA ASN A 214 -0.67 10.62 -2.86
C ASN A 214 0.34 11.08 -1.80
N SER A 215 1.33 10.25 -1.48
CA SER A 215 2.53 10.58 -0.70
C SER A 215 3.57 11.32 -1.54
#